data_AF-A0A7C6EUM2-F1
#
_entry.id   AF-A0A7C6EUM2-F1
#
_cell.length_a   1.000
_cell.length_b   1.000
_cell.length_c   1.000
_cell.angle_alpha   90.00
_cell.angle_beta   90.00
_cell.angle_gamma   90.00
#
_symmetry.space_group_name_H-M   'P 1'
#
loop_
_entity.id
_entity.type
_entity.pdbx_description
1 polymer ?
#
loop_
_entity_poly.entity_id
_entity_poly.type
_entity_poly.pdbx_seq_one_letter_code
_entity_poly.pdbx_strand_id
1 'polypeptide(L)'
;MMLWRIAWRNLWRNRRRSIIILGSLVVATVAMILQDSLYRGLAFQMPRNQIGLHVGHVQIYRSGYHEDPLVELSIDRPSEIAHFAKGEAGPAFTRAILGLDYQFNPKLYGLLEYHFNGEGKRERAQYEFARLFRGEILNVARNYLFLQTVLQLHPLVRFGVGSCLNLDDGSRFVLTNLSYSAADNAALSAGLQACSGAGDAEYGSYPSAGFLRFEWYF
;
A
#
# COMPACT_ATOMS: atom_id res chain seq x y z
N MET A 1 -18.09 42.54 6.41
CA MET A 1 -19.45 41.94 6.52
C MET A 1 -20.25 41.86 5.22
N MET A 2 -20.21 42.85 4.32
CA MET A 2 -21.15 42.91 3.16
C MET A 2 -20.95 41.81 2.11
N LEU A 3 -19.69 41.40 1.84
CA LEU A 3 -19.34 40.38 0.84
C LEU A 3 -19.88 38.97 1.20
N TRP A 4 -19.84 38.59 2.48
CA TRP A 4 -20.34 37.30 2.96
C TRP A 4 -21.84 37.11 2.68
N ARG A 5 -22.64 38.16 2.91
CA ARG A 5 -24.09 38.14 2.64
C ARG A 5 -24.40 38.00 1.15
N ILE A 6 -23.59 38.60 0.28
CA ILE A 6 -23.77 38.52 -1.17
C ILE A 6 -23.39 37.11 -1.66
N ALA A 7 -22.27 36.55 -1.18
CA ALA A 7 -21.82 35.20 -1.52
C ALA A 7 -22.83 34.12 -1.07
N TRP A 8 -23.35 34.21 0.15
CA TRP A 8 -24.34 33.27 0.69
C TRP A 8 -25.65 33.26 -0.12
N ARG A 9 -26.14 34.45 -0.47
CA ARG A 9 -27.33 34.60 -1.34
C ARG A 9 -27.06 34.10 -2.76
N ASN A 10 -25.84 34.23 -3.27
CA ASN A 10 -25.46 33.73 -4.59
C ASN A 10 -25.49 32.19 -4.67
N LEU A 11 -24.95 31.51 -3.66
CA LEU A 11 -25.00 30.04 -3.51
C LEU A 11 -26.44 29.50 -3.49
N TRP A 12 -27.32 30.17 -2.74
CA TRP A 12 -28.72 29.75 -2.62
C TRP A 12 -29.58 30.07 -3.86
N ARG A 13 -29.17 31.04 -4.69
CA ARG A 13 -29.90 31.45 -5.90
C ARG A 13 -29.63 30.53 -7.09
N ASN A 14 -28.42 29.97 -7.20
CA ASN A 14 -28.02 29.05 -8.27
C ASN A 14 -27.75 27.63 -7.76
N ARG A 15 -28.75 27.03 -7.09
CA ARG A 15 -28.63 25.74 -6.38
C ARG A 15 -28.03 24.62 -7.23
N ARG A 16 -28.43 24.48 -8.50
CA ARG A 16 -27.89 23.45 -9.41
C ARG A 16 -26.38 23.58 -9.59
N ARG A 17 -25.89 24.79 -9.93
CA ARG A 17 -24.45 25.05 -10.13
C ARG A 17 -23.68 24.82 -8.83
N SER A 18 -24.21 25.29 -7.71
CA SER A 18 -23.55 25.15 -6.40
C SER A 18 -23.49 23.70 -5.94
N ILE A 19 -24.54 22.91 -6.17
CA ILE A 19 -24.56 21.48 -5.86
C ILE A 19 -23.55 20.70 -6.72
N ILE A 20 -23.43 21.02 -8.02
CA ILE A 20 -22.44 20.37 -8.89
C ILE A 20 -21.01 20.66 -8.40
N ILE A 21 -20.71 21.91 -8.07
CA ILE A 21 -19.36 22.30 -7.60
C ILE A 21 -19.06 21.67 -6.24
N LEU A 22 -19.96 21.78 -5.26
CA LEU A 22 -19.79 21.18 -3.94
C LEU A 22 -19.68 19.66 -4.04
N GLY A 23 -20.52 19.02 -4.87
CA GLY A 23 -20.47 17.58 -5.13
C GLY A 23 -19.13 17.17 -5.72
N SER A 24 -18.62 17.89 -6.73
CA SER A 24 -17.30 17.59 -7.31
C SER A 24 -16.16 17.73 -6.30
N LEU A 25 -16.25 18.72 -5.39
CA LEU A 25 -15.23 18.93 -4.36
C LEU A 25 -15.23 17.76 -3.37
N VAL A 26 -16.41 17.34 -2.92
CA VAL A 26 -16.56 16.18 -2.01
C VAL A 26 -16.03 14.90 -2.67
N VAL A 27 -16.42 14.63 -3.92
CA VAL A 27 -15.95 13.44 -4.65
C VAL A 27 -14.43 13.48 -4.83
N ALA A 28 -13.86 14.63 -5.19
CA ALA A 28 -12.42 14.79 -5.35
C ALA A 28 -11.67 14.58 -4.02
N THR A 29 -12.16 15.16 -2.92
CA THR A 29 -11.54 14.98 -1.60
C THR A 29 -11.62 13.53 -1.13
N VAL A 30 -12.77 12.87 -1.29
CA VAL A 30 -12.92 11.46 -0.95
C VAL A 30 -11.99 10.58 -1.79
N ALA A 31 -11.92 10.82 -3.10
CA ALA A 31 -10.99 10.10 -3.98
C ALA A 31 -9.52 10.34 -3.60
N MET A 32 -9.16 11.56 -3.20
CA MET A 32 -7.81 11.88 -2.75
C MET A 32 -7.44 11.18 -1.43
N ILE A 33 -8.37 11.12 -0.47
CA ILE A 33 -8.19 10.39 0.79
C ILE A 33 -8.07 8.88 0.54
N LEU A 34 -8.92 8.32 -0.32
CA LEU A 34 -8.86 6.91 -0.71
C LEU A 34 -7.53 6.58 -1.40
N GLN A 35 -7.10 7.43 -2.34
CA GLN A 35 -5.83 7.30 -3.03
C GLN A 35 -4.64 7.40 -2.07
N ASP A 36 -4.65 8.33 -1.11
CA ASP A 36 -3.60 8.46 -0.09
C ASP A 36 -3.57 7.24 0.85
N SER A 37 -4.73 6.72 1.22
CA SER A 37 -4.84 5.51 2.06
C SER A 37 -4.34 4.27 1.31
N LEU A 38 -4.68 4.12 0.04
CA LEU A 38 -4.22 3.04 -0.82
C LEU A 38 -2.72 3.14 -1.10
N TYR A 39 -2.22 4.37 -1.32
CA TYR A 39 -0.79 4.66 -1.42
C TYR A 39 -0.06 4.32 -0.12
N ARG A 40 -0.61 4.64 1.05
CA ARG A 40 -0.01 4.26 2.34
C ARG A 40 -0.07 2.77 2.62
N GLY A 41 -1.18 2.12 2.28
CA GLY A 41 -1.35 0.67 2.40
C GLY A 41 -0.38 -0.09 1.51
N LEU A 42 -0.29 0.25 0.22
CA LEU A 42 0.53 -0.48 -0.75
C LEU A 42 2.00 -0.02 -0.77
N ALA A 43 2.27 1.28 -0.67
CA ALA A 43 3.62 1.84 -0.85
C ALA A 43 4.36 2.19 0.44
N PHE A 44 3.67 2.46 1.57
CA PHE A 44 4.32 2.77 2.85
C PHE A 44 4.35 1.62 3.85
N GLN A 45 3.46 0.62 3.77
CA GLN A 45 3.59 -0.57 4.60
C GLN A 45 4.84 -1.36 4.23
N MET A 46 5.18 -1.52 2.95
CA MET A 46 6.34 -2.35 2.57
C MET A 46 7.69 -1.79 3.08
N PRO A 47 8.03 -0.49 2.94
CA PRO A 47 9.26 0.06 3.50
C PRO A 47 9.25 0.21 5.03
N ARG A 48 8.09 0.42 5.68
CA ARG A 48 8.03 0.46 7.15
C ARG A 48 8.12 -0.94 7.76
N ASN A 49 7.67 -1.97 7.06
CA ASN A 49 7.91 -3.36 7.45
C ASN A 49 9.41 -3.68 7.42
N GLN A 50 10.19 -3.05 6.52
CA GLN A 50 11.65 -3.26 6.42
C GLN A 50 12.48 -2.75 7.61
N ILE A 51 11.95 -1.81 8.41
CA ILE A 51 12.64 -1.38 9.65
C ILE A 51 12.56 -2.48 10.72
N GLY A 52 11.58 -3.39 10.64
CA GLY A 52 11.46 -4.56 11.51
C GLY A 52 12.00 -5.88 10.94
N LEU A 53 12.39 -5.91 9.66
CA LEU A 53 12.64 -7.16 8.91
C LEU A 53 14.04 -7.23 8.30
N HIS A 54 15.05 -6.76 9.03
CA HIS A 54 16.41 -7.16 8.70
C HIS A 54 16.55 -8.68 8.91
N VAL A 55 16.88 -9.39 7.82
CA VAL A 55 17.07 -10.85 7.67
C VAL A 55 15.77 -11.63 7.42
N GLY A 56 15.78 -12.41 6.33
CA GLY A 56 14.67 -13.24 5.88
C GLY A 56 14.04 -14.07 6.99
N HIS A 57 12.72 -14.02 7.09
CA HIS A 57 11.92 -14.68 8.11
C HIS A 57 10.84 -15.52 7.43
N VAL A 58 10.63 -16.73 7.95
CA VAL A 58 9.48 -17.57 7.61
C VAL A 58 8.51 -17.47 8.78
N GLN A 59 7.28 -17.02 8.52
CA GLN A 59 6.27 -16.84 9.55
C GLN A 59 5.07 -17.76 9.26
N ILE A 60 4.70 -18.57 10.25
CA ILE A 60 3.55 -19.46 10.18
C ILE A 60 2.42 -18.79 10.97
N TYR A 61 1.30 -18.52 10.30
CA TYR A 61 0.14 -17.87 10.91
C TYR A 61 -0.99 -18.87 11.11
N ARG A 62 -1.65 -18.79 12.27
CA ARG A 62 -2.92 -19.49 12.50
C ARG A 62 -4.07 -18.65 11.91
N SER A 63 -5.06 -19.32 11.33
CA SER A 63 -6.31 -18.68 10.89
C SER A 63 -6.97 -17.94 12.06
N GLY A 64 -7.39 -16.68 11.85
CA GLY A 64 -7.99 -15.79 12.87
C GLY A 64 -7.02 -14.82 13.56
N TYR A 65 -5.69 -14.92 13.33
CA TYR A 65 -4.70 -14.04 13.97
C TYR A 65 -4.89 -12.54 13.64
N HIS A 66 -5.48 -12.23 12.49
CA HIS A 66 -5.73 -10.86 12.07
C HIS A 66 -7.04 -10.26 12.63
N GLU A 67 -7.94 -11.08 13.18
CA GLU A 67 -9.24 -10.64 13.70
C GLU A 67 -9.18 -10.30 15.19
N ASP A 68 -8.32 -10.99 15.97
CA ASP A 68 -8.09 -10.67 17.39
C ASP A 68 -6.64 -11.03 17.80
N PRO A 69 -5.72 -10.04 17.90
CA PRO A 69 -4.31 -10.28 18.24
C PRO A 69 -4.14 -10.51 19.76
N LEU A 70 -4.76 -11.55 20.29
CA LEU A 70 -4.60 -11.96 21.68
C LEU A 70 -3.24 -12.65 21.86
N VAL A 71 -2.50 -12.25 22.90
CA VAL A 71 -1.19 -12.82 23.30
C VAL A 71 -1.27 -14.33 23.55
N GLU A 72 -2.46 -14.86 23.86
CA GLU A 72 -2.75 -16.29 23.99
C GLU A 72 -2.59 -17.10 22.69
N LEU A 73 -2.45 -16.46 21.53
CA LEU A 73 -2.16 -17.12 20.24
C LEU A 73 -0.65 -17.30 19.98
N SER A 74 0.23 -16.91 20.91
CA SER A 74 1.66 -17.21 20.81
C SER A 74 1.90 -18.71 20.97
N ILE A 75 2.56 -19.32 19.99
CA ILE A 75 2.81 -20.77 19.95
C ILE A 75 3.86 -21.12 21.00
N ASP A 76 3.42 -21.48 22.21
CA ASP A 76 4.31 -22.03 23.24
C ASP A 76 4.42 -23.56 23.18
N ARG A 77 3.38 -24.29 22.71
CA ARG A 77 3.38 -25.78 22.62
C ARG A 77 2.51 -26.33 21.48
N PRO A 78 3.08 -26.96 20.44
CA PRO A 78 2.34 -27.47 19.27
C PRO A 78 1.43 -28.69 19.51
N SER A 79 1.52 -29.40 20.64
CA SER A 79 0.92 -30.74 20.78
C SER A 79 -0.35 -30.85 21.63
N GLU A 80 -0.82 -29.79 22.30
CA GLU A 80 -1.93 -29.93 23.28
C GLU A 80 -3.27 -29.27 22.91
N ILE A 81 -3.36 -28.48 21.84
CA ILE A 81 -4.59 -27.70 21.56
C ILE A 81 -5.49 -28.36 20.50
N ALA A 82 -5.59 -29.69 20.50
CA ALA A 82 -6.52 -30.41 19.64
C ALA A 82 -7.99 -30.36 20.14
N HIS A 83 -8.23 -29.84 21.35
CA HIS A 83 -9.52 -30.05 22.02
C HIS A 83 -10.42 -28.82 22.23
N PHE A 84 -9.96 -27.58 22.00
CA PHE A 84 -10.77 -26.37 22.29
C PHE A 84 -11.10 -25.46 21.09
N ALA A 85 -10.61 -25.74 19.88
CA ALA A 85 -10.82 -24.88 18.70
C ALA A 85 -11.50 -25.63 17.54
N LYS A 86 -12.54 -26.43 17.83
CA LYS A 86 -13.33 -27.16 16.82
C LYS A 86 -14.52 -26.37 16.25
N GLY A 87 -14.63 -25.07 16.56
CA GLY A 87 -15.76 -24.23 16.14
C GLY A 87 -15.62 -23.64 14.74
N GLU A 88 -14.60 -22.81 14.49
CA GLU A 88 -14.62 -21.90 13.33
C GLU A 88 -13.22 -21.61 12.75
N ALA A 89 -12.24 -22.49 12.94
CA ALA A 89 -10.89 -22.26 12.43
C ALA A 89 -10.78 -22.62 10.94
N GLY A 90 -10.58 -21.60 10.09
CA GLY A 90 -10.21 -21.78 8.68
C GLY A 90 -8.82 -22.43 8.51
N PRO A 91 -8.43 -22.78 7.27
CA PRO A 91 -7.16 -23.48 7.02
C PRO A 91 -5.95 -22.61 7.38
N ALA A 92 -4.94 -23.22 8.02
CA ALA A 92 -3.65 -22.58 8.31
C ALA A 92 -2.88 -22.24 7.03
N PHE A 93 -2.11 -21.16 7.04
CA PHE A 93 -1.31 -20.72 5.89
C PHE A 93 0.08 -20.25 6.30
N THR A 94 1.01 -20.28 5.34
CA THR A 94 2.41 -19.90 5.53
C THR A 94 2.74 -18.64 4.75
N ARG A 95 3.46 -17.70 5.36
CA ARG A 95 4.05 -16.56 4.66
C ARG A 95 5.58 -16.62 4.77
N ALA A 96 6.27 -16.28 3.70
CA ALA A 96 7.73 -16.25 3.68
C ALA A 96 8.22 -15.07 2.85
N ILE A 97 9.26 -14.40 3.31
CA ILE A 97 9.89 -13.29 2.60
C ILE A 97 11.38 -13.59 2.46
N LEU A 98 11.87 -13.51 1.22
CA LEU A 98 13.28 -13.66 0.87
C LEU A 98 13.78 -12.38 0.22
N GLY A 99 14.60 -11.62 0.94
CA GLY A 99 15.13 -10.33 0.51
C GLY A 99 16.63 -10.34 0.27
N LEU A 100 17.08 -9.56 -0.72
CA LEU A 100 18.47 -9.20 -0.97
C LEU A 100 18.53 -7.70 -1.20
N ASP A 101 19.31 -7.01 -0.38
CA ASP A 101 19.63 -5.60 -0.56
C ASP A 101 21.11 -5.37 -0.77
N TYR A 102 21.44 -4.29 -1.48
CA TYR A 102 22.82 -3.91 -1.74
C TYR A 102 22.97 -2.41 -1.98
N GLN A 103 23.94 -1.80 -1.30
CA GLN A 103 24.38 -0.43 -1.53
C GLN A 103 25.55 -0.44 -2.53
N PHE A 104 25.27 -0.25 -3.82
CA PHE A 104 26.28 -0.31 -4.89
C PHE A 104 27.35 0.77 -4.77
N ASN A 105 26.95 1.96 -4.34
CA ASN A 105 27.84 3.10 -4.05
C ASN A 105 27.09 4.06 -3.11
N PRO A 106 27.73 5.10 -2.52
CA PRO A 106 27.05 6.00 -1.59
C PRO A 106 25.81 6.73 -2.14
N LYS A 107 25.59 6.66 -3.45
CA LYS A 107 24.45 7.28 -4.14
C LYS A 107 23.42 6.28 -4.66
N LEU A 108 23.69 4.98 -4.70
CA LEU A 108 22.83 3.98 -5.33
C LEU A 108 22.60 2.79 -4.40
N TYR A 109 21.34 2.62 -4.01
CA TYR A 109 20.85 1.48 -3.25
C TYR A 109 19.88 0.66 -4.11
N GLY A 110 19.94 -0.65 -4.00
CA GLY A 110 19.00 -1.58 -4.62
C GLY A 110 18.51 -2.63 -3.63
N LEU A 111 17.28 -3.06 -3.82
CA LEU A 111 16.62 -4.09 -3.04
C LEU A 111 15.77 -4.96 -3.97
N LEU A 112 15.85 -6.27 -3.77
CA LEU A 112 15.01 -7.27 -4.40
C LEU A 112 14.41 -8.16 -3.31
N GLU A 113 13.09 -8.30 -3.25
CA GLU A 113 12.43 -9.19 -2.29
C GLU A 113 11.38 -10.06 -2.99
N TYR A 114 11.37 -11.35 -2.67
CA TYR A 114 10.30 -12.26 -3.04
C TYR A 114 9.41 -12.53 -1.82
N HIS A 115 8.11 -12.33 -1.98
CA HIS A 115 7.11 -12.52 -0.95
C HIS A 115 6.18 -13.67 -1.37
N PHE A 116 6.12 -14.69 -0.52
CA PHE A 116 5.20 -15.81 -0.63
C PHE A 116 4.07 -15.65 0.39
N ASN A 117 2.83 -15.63 -0.08
CA ASN A 117 1.61 -15.57 0.73
C ASN A 117 0.73 -16.80 0.49
N GLY A 118 0.81 -17.80 1.37
CA GLY A 118 0.04 -19.04 1.26
C GLY A 118 -1.48 -18.87 1.34
N GLU A 119 -1.96 -17.74 1.86
CA GLU A 119 -3.38 -17.37 1.86
C GLU A 119 -3.88 -16.95 0.47
N GLY A 120 -2.98 -16.42 -0.35
CA GLY A 120 -3.27 -15.95 -1.70
C GLY A 120 -3.51 -17.07 -2.71
N LYS A 121 -4.17 -16.72 -3.81
CA LYS A 121 -4.54 -17.65 -4.88
C LYS A 121 -3.59 -17.51 -6.07
N ARG A 122 -3.42 -18.61 -6.80
CA ARG A 122 -2.60 -18.62 -8.05
C ARG A 122 -3.43 -18.23 -9.27
N GLU A 123 -4.70 -18.61 -9.29
CA GLU A 123 -5.59 -18.33 -10.40
C GLU A 123 -6.34 -17.01 -10.18
N ARG A 124 -6.31 -16.14 -11.19
CA ARG A 124 -7.02 -14.84 -11.19
C ARG A 124 -8.50 -14.97 -10.88
N ALA A 125 -9.14 -16.02 -11.39
CA ALA A 125 -10.57 -16.28 -11.20
C ALA A 125 -10.95 -16.53 -9.72
N GLN A 126 -9.98 -16.90 -8.88
CA GLN A 126 -10.20 -17.17 -7.46
C GLN A 126 -9.84 -15.96 -6.58
N TYR A 127 -9.42 -14.83 -7.15
CA TYR A 127 -8.99 -13.67 -6.38
C TYR A 127 -10.14 -13.10 -5.55
N GLU A 128 -9.95 -13.09 -4.23
CA GLU A 128 -10.94 -12.67 -3.26
C GLU A 128 -10.86 -11.15 -3.02
N PHE A 129 -11.00 -10.34 -4.07
CA PHE A 129 -10.92 -8.87 -4.00
C PHE A 129 -11.86 -8.27 -2.95
N ALA A 130 -13.01 -8.89 -2.70
CA ALA A 130 -13.95 -8.44 -1.68
C ALA A 130 -13.34 -8.46 -0.27
N ARG A 131 -12.47 -9.43 0.05
CA ARG A 131 -11.75 -9.50 1.33
C ARG A 131 -10.66 -8.43 1.41
N LEU A 132 -9.98 -8.17 0.30
CA LEU A 132 -8.98 -7.11 0.19
C LEU A 132 -9.60 -5.73 0.46
N PHE A 133 -10.75 -5.43 -0.15
CA PHE A 133 -11.45 -4.16 0.09
C PHE A 133 -12.02 -4.02 1.50
N ARG A 134 -12.30 -5.13 2.18
CA ARG A 134 -12.70 -5.13 3.60
C ARG A 134 -11.51 -5.05 4.56
N GLY A 135 -10.27 -5.13 4.05
CA GLY A 135 -9.05 -5.08 4.84
C GLY A 135 -8.74 -6.39 5.59
N GLU A 136 -9.43 -7.49 5.28
CA GLU A 136 -9.19 -8.80 5.90
C GLU A 136 -7.89 -9.44 5.42
N ILE A 137 -7.50 -9.15 4.17
CA ILE A 137 -6.27 -9.62 3.54
C ILE A 137 -5.52 -8.43 2.93
N LEU A 138 -4.20 -8.50 2.91
CA LEU A 138 -3.34 -7.47 2.31
C LEU A 138 -2.99 -7.76 0.84
N ASN A 139 -3.05 -9.03 0.42
CA ASN A 139 -2.65 -9.50 -0.90
C ASN A 139 -3.58 -10.61 -1.39
N VAL A 140 -3.99 -10.55 -2.66
CA VAL A 140 -4.89 -11.56 -3.27
C VAL A 140 -4.14 -12.73 -3.90
N ALA A 141 -2.92 -12.49 -4.37
CA ALA A 141 -2.08 -13.51 -4.99
C ALA A 141 -1.08 -14.12 -4.02
N ARG A 142 -0.40 -15.16 -4.48
CA ARG A 142 0.52 -15.94 -3.66
C ARG A 142 1.95 -15.48 -3.79
N ASN A 143 2.35 -15.00 -4.96
CA ASN A 143 3.74 -14.76 -5.30
C ASN A 143 3.94 -13.32 -5.75
N TYR A 144 4.72 -12.57 -4.99
CA TYR A 144 5.09 -11.20 -5.34
C TYR A 144 6.59 -11.04 -5.41
N LEU A 145 7.05 -10.22 -6.36
CA LEU A 145 8.42 -9.78 -6.46
C LEU A 145 8.46 -8.26 -6.29
N PHE A 146 9.16 -7.80 -5.28
CA PHE A 146 9.42 -6.40 -5.03
C PHE A 146 10.83 -6.04 -5.49
N LEU A 147 10.94 -4.93 -6.21
CA LEU A 147 12.20 -4.34 -6.63
C LEU A 147 12.19 -2.87 -6.26
N GLN A 148 13.21 -2.41 -5.55
CA GLN A 148 13.37 -0.99 -5.23
C GLN A 148 14.78 -0.53 -5.56
N THR A 149 14.88 0.66 -6.13
CA THR A 149 16.14 1.34 -6.40
C THR A 149 16.05 2.77 -5.92
N VAL A 150 17.03 3.22 -5.15
CA VAL A 150 17.12 4.61 -4.68
C VAL A 150 18.44 5.21 -5.14
N LEU A 151 18.35 6.32 -5.87
CA LEU A 151 19.45 7.09 -6.42
C LEU A 151 19.50 8.49 -5.77
N GLN A 152 20.62 8.83 -5.15
CA GLN A 152 20.92 10.17 -4.66
C GLN A 152 21.60 10.99 -5.76
N LEU A 153 20.79 11.71 -6.54
CA LEU A 153 21.27 12.58 -7.62
C LEU A 153 22.11 13.74 -7.06
N HIS A 154 21.67 14.34 -5.96
CA HIS A 154 22.31 15.44 -5.25
C HIS A 154 22.11 15.23 -3.73
N PRO A 155 22.95 15.79 -2.82
CA PRO A 155 22.72 15.68 -1.38
C PRO A 155 21.30 16.06 -0.90
N LEU A 156 20.63 16.94 -1.64
CA LEU A 156 19.25 17.38 -1.36
C LEU A 156 18.19 16.72 -2.27
N VAL A 157 18.59 15.94 -3.28
CA VAL A 157 17.66 15.37 -4.28
C VAL A 157 17.83 13.86 -4.36
N ARG A 158 16.76 13.14 -4.10
CA ARG A 158 16.69 11.68 -4.18
C ARG A 158 15.63 11.26 -5.18
N PHE A 159 15.94 10.26 -5.99
CA PHE A 159 15.01 9.62 -6.90
C PHE A 159 14.88 8.14 -6.51
N GLY A 160 13.67 7.70 -6.22
CA GLY A 160 13.34 6.32 -5.91
C GLY A 160 12.43 5.73 -6.98
N VAL A 161 12.65 4.46 -7.30
CA VAL A 161 11.74 3.63 -8.08
C VAL A 161 11.47 2.37 -7.28
N GLY A 162 10.21 2.10 -6.98
CA GLY A 162 9.74 0.85 -6.41
C GLY A 162 8.82 0.14 -7.40
N SER A 163 8.87 -1.17 -7.46
CA SER A 163 8.00 -2.00 -8.30
C SER A 163 7.56 -3.21 -7.51
N CYS A 164 6.28 -3.52 -7.53
CA CYS A 164 5.72 -4.78 -7.06
C CYS A 164 5.12 -5.52 -8.26
N LEU A 165 5.64 -6.70 -8.56
CA LEU A 165 5.13 -7.58 -9.59
C LEU A 165 4.37 -8.72 -8.92
N ASN A 166 3.14 -8.95 -9.35
CA ASN A 166 2.43 -10.18 -9.03
C ASN A 166 2.86 -11.24 -10.05
N LEU A 167 3.55 -12.28 -9.59
CA LEU A 167 4.11 -13.33 -10.45
C LEU A 167 3.06 -14.35 -10.90
N ASP A 168 1.91 -14.43 -10.22
CA ASP A 168 0.84 -15.35 -10.57
C ASP A 168 0.01 -14.82 -11.75
N ASP A 169 -0.25 -13.51 -11.80
CA ASP A 169 -1.01 -12.87 -12.88
C ASP A 169 -0.18 -12.02 -13.85
N GLY A 170 1.09 -11.75 -13.55
CA GLY A 170 1.99 -10.93 -14.38
C GLY A 170 1.68 -9.43 -14.37
N SER A 171 0.75 -8.98 -13.53
CA SER A 171 0.48 -7.56 -13.32
C SER A 171 1.57 -6.91 -12.48
N ARG A 172 1.71 -5.59 -12.62
CA ARG A 172 2.75 -4.82 -11.92
C ARG A 172 2.24 -3.46 -11.49
N PHE A 173 2.75 -3.07 -10.34
CA PHE A 173 2.64 -1.75 -9.76
C PHE A 173 4.02 -1.12 -9.73
N VAL A 174 4.17 0.07 -10.30
CA VAL A 174 5.41 0.83 -10.29
C VAL A 174 5.16 2.18 -9.65
N LEU A 175 6.04 2.58 -8.75
CA LEU A 175 6.03 3.87 -8.09
C LEU A 175 7.37 4.55 -8.31
N THR A 176 7.33 5.76 -8.87
CA THR A 176 8.49 6.64 -8.91
C THR A 176 8.28 7.78 -7.92
N ASN A 177 9.36 8.23 -7.29
CA ASN A 177 9.33 9.34 -6.35
C ASN A 177 10.61 10.15 -6.42
N LEU A 178 10.49 11.41 -6.80
CA LEU A 178 11.54 12.42 -6.74
C LEU A 178 11.31 13.28 -5.50
N SER A 179 12.26 13.32 -4.58
CA SER A 179 12.19 14.11 -3.37
C SER A 179 13.32 15.14 -3.32
N TYR A 180 12.97 16.38 -2.99
CA TYR A 180 13.86 17.51 -2.80
C TYR A 180 13.72 18.04 -1.37
N SER A 181 14.82 18.05 -0.61
CA SER A 181 14.90 18.68 0.70
C SER A 181 15.16 20.17 0.50
N ALA A 182 14.13 20.99 0.73
CA ALA A 182 14.20 22.45 0.58
C ALA A 182 14.83 23.13 1.81
N ALA A 183 14.63 22.55 2.99
CA ALA A 183 15.23 22.96 4.26
C ALA A 183 15.39 21.75 5.17
N ASP A 184 16.01 21.94 6.34
CA ASP A 184 16.16 20.89 7.36
C ASP A 184 14.81 20.35 7.87
N ASN A 185 13.76 21.17 7.76
CA ASN A 185 12.41 20.83 8.19
C ASN A 185 11.38 20.83 7.06
N ALA A 186 11.78 20.98 5.79
CA ALA A 186 10.86 21.06 4.67
C ALA A 186 11.31 20.22 3.47
N ALA A 187 10.41 19.39 2.95
CA ALA A 187 10.64 18.56 1.78
C ALA A 187 9.48 18.67 0.77
N LEU A 188 9.84 18.67 -0.52
CA LEU A 188 8.91 18.55 -1.63
C LEU A 188 9.14 17.20 -2.30
N SER A 189 8.09 16.44 -2.56
CA SER A 189 8.15 15.18 -3.29
C SER A 189 7.14 15.17 -4.44
N ALA A 190 7.53 14.58 -5.55
CA ALA A 190 6.70 14.37 -6.72
C ALA A 190 6.85 12.93 -7.19
N GLY A 191 5.78 12.27 -7.55
CA GLY A 191 5.87 10.88 -7.99
C GLY A 191 4.74 10.45 -8.90
N LEU A 192 4.99 9.34 -9.59
CA LEU A 192 4.03 8.70 -10.48
C LEU A 192 3.84 7.25 -10.02
N GLN A 193 2.59 6.86 -9.89
CA GLN A 193 2.15 5.50 -9.68
C GLN A 193 1.58 4.99 -11.01
N ALA A 194 2.18 3.95 -11.56
CA ALA A 194 1.76 3.30 -12.78
C ALA A 194 1.38 1.85 -12.47
N CYS A 195 0.13 1.50 -12.75
CA CYS A 195 -0.41 0.16 -12.59
C CYS A 195 -0.62 -0.43 -13.99
N SER A 196 -0.21 -1.68 -14.21
CA SER A 196 -0.42 -2.35 -15.50
C SER A 196 -0.70 -3.83 -15.32
N GLY A 197 -1.56 -4.37 -16.19
CA GLY A 197 -2.02 -5.75 -16.15
C GLY A 197 -3.26 -5.92 -17.03
N ALA A 198 -3.74 -7.14 -17.18
CA ALA A 198 -5.07 -7.40 -17.74
C ALA A 198 -6.16 -6.85 -16.81
N GLY A 199 -7.35 -6.51 -17.31
CA GLY A 199 -8.39 -5.86 -16.51
C GLY A 199 -8.93 -6.68 -15.33
N ASP A 200 -8.74 -7.99 -15.36
CA ASP A 200 -9.06 -8.95 -14.30
C ASP A 200 -7.87 -9.25 -13.37
N ALA A 201 -6.69 -8.71 -13.66
CA ALA A 201 -5.49 -8.85 -12.86
C ALA A 201 -5.47 -7.84 -11.70
N GLU A 202 -4.77 -8.18 -10.62
CA GLU A 202 -4.73 -7.38 -9.39
C GLU A 202 -4.35 -5.93 -9.69
N TYR A 203 -3.20 -5.73 -10.34
CA TYR A 203 -2.73 -4.39 -10.69
C TYR A 203 -3.32 -3.82 -11.99
N GLY A 204 -4.08 -4.58 -12.76
CA GLY A 204 -4.79 -4.03 -13.93
C GLY A 204 -6.06 -3.26 -13.57
N SER A 205 -6.64 -3.55 -12.40
CA SER A 205 -7.83 -2.89 -11.90
C SER A 205 -7.57 -1.51 -11.27
N TYR A 206 -6.32 -1.24 -10.84
CA TYR A 206 -5.99 0.02 -10.18
C TYR A 206 -5.68 1.14 -11.19
N PRO A 207 -6.16 2.37 -10.92
CA PRO A 207 -5.80 3.51 -11.75
C PRO A 207 -4.33 3.89 -11.56
N SER A 208 -3.73 4.44 -12.61
CA SER A 208 -2.44 5.13 -12.51
C SER A 208 -2.66 6.57 -12.07
N ALA A 209 -1.79 7.11 -11.21
CA ALA A 209 -1.95 8.43 -10.62
C ALA A 209 -0.62 9.14 -10.41
N GLY A 210 -0.62 10.46 -10.49
CA GLY A 210 0.50 11.30 -10.08
C GLY A 210 0.22 11.97 -8.74
N PHE A 211 1.26 12.25 -7.97
CA PHE A 211 1.13 13.03 -6.74
C PHE A 211 2.23 14.09 -6.62
N LEU A 212 1.89 15.14 -5.89
CA LEU A 212 2.81 16.13 -5.36
C LEU A 212 2.56 16.20 -3.85
N ARG A 213 3.62 16.21 -3.07
CA ARG A 213 3.57 16.20 -1.61
C ARG A 213 4.55 17.22 -1.05
N PHE A 214 4.07 18.05 -0.14
CA PHE A 214 4.89 18.95 0.65
C PHE A 214 4.83 18.51 2.10
N GLU A 215 5.99 18.32 2.73
CA GLU A 215 6.14 17.92 4.11
C GLU A 215 6.88 19.02 4.87
N TRP A 216 6.28 19.52 5.94
CA TRP A 216 6.88 20.53 6.82
C TRP A 216 6.77 20.05 8.27
N TYR A 217 7.91 20.02 8.96
CA TYR A 217 8.04 19.61 10.36
C TYR A 217 8.23 20.86 11.24
N PHE A 218 7.53 20.89 12.38
CA PHE A 218 7.56 21.97 13.37
C PHE A 218 8.12 21.48 14.71
#